data_AF-A0A1V5QGE5-F1
#
_entry.id   AF-A0A1V5QGE5-F1
#
_cell.length_a   1.000
_cell.length_b   1.000
_cell.length_c   1.000
_cell.angle_alpha   90.00
_cell.angle_beta   90.00
_cell.angle_gamma   90.00
#
_symmetry.space_group_name_H-M   'P 1'
#
loop_
_entity.id
_entity.type
_entity.pdbx_description
1 polymer ?
#
loop_
_entity_poly.entity_id
_entity_poly.type
_entity_poly.pdbx_seq_one_letter_code
_entity_poly.pdbx_strand_id
1 'polypeptide(L)' 'MKLPIRRVMAETHIKRIKKELEELDALEARAKHEPAGQRDETYLLMNYDEQRKKLLKELEKQQKIVDQAAAEKK' A
#
# COMPACT_ATOMS: atom_id res chain seq x y z
N MET A 1 1.53 28.28 10.85
CA MET A 1 0.55 27.17 10.73
C MET A 1 0.52 26.59 9.30
N LYS A 2 1.51 25.78 8.88
CA LYS A 2 1.59 25.17 7.52
C LYS A 2 1.27 23.66 7.48
N LEU A 3 0.92 23.06 8.61
CA LEU A 3 0.67 21.62 8.79
C LEU A 3 -0.63 21.04 8.19
N PRO A 4 -1.73 21.79 7.96
CA PRO A 4 -2.99 21.17 7.52
C PRO A 4 -2.87 20.45 6.18
N ILE A 5 -2.15 21.04 5.21
CA ILE A 5 -2.08 20.53 3.84
C ILE A 5 -1.25 19.25 3.78
N ARG A 6 -0.11 19.19 4.50
CA ARG A 6 0.75 17.99 4.52
C ARG A 6 0.03 16.78 5.09
N ARG A 7 -0.74 16.98 6.17
CA ARG A 7 -1.57 15.92 6.77
C ARG A 7 -2.65 15.43 5.80
N VAL A 8 -3.40 16.34 5.17
CA VAL A 8 -4.46 15.98 4.22
C VAL A 8 -3.91 15.21 3.03
N MET A 9 -2.74 15.61 2.50
CA MET A 9 -2.08 14.87 1.42
C MET A 9 -1.63 13.49 1.87
N ALA A 10 -1.04 13.37 3.07
CA ALA A 10 -0.63 12.08 3.63
C ALA A 10 -1.83 11.15 3.86
N GLU A 11 -2.94 11.66 4.41
CA GLU A 11 -4.20 10.90 4.57
C GLU A 11 -4.77 10.43 3.22
N THR A 12 -4.68 11.27 2.19
CA THR A 12 -5.10 10.92 0.82
C THR A 12 -4.20 9.82 0.24
N HIS A 13 -2.88 9.93 0.42
CA HIS A 13 -1.94 8.89 0.01
C HIS A 13 -2.18 7.57 0.75
N ILE A 14 -2.45 7.59 2.05
CA ILE A 14 -2.80 6.39 2.82
C ILE A 14 -4.04 5.71 2.23
N LYS A 15 -5.09 6.46 1.91
CA LYS A 15 -6.30 5.90 1.27
C LYS A 15 -5.98 5.26 -0.07
N ARG A 16 -5.14 5.90 -0.88
CA ARG A 16 -4.72 5.37 -2.19
C ARG A 16 -3.92 4.07 -2.03
N ILE A 17 -2.94 4.04 -1.13
CA ILE A 17 -2.09 2.87 -0.88
C ILE A 17 -2.93 1.69 -0.35
N LYS A 18 -3.92 1.95 0.52
CA LYS A 18 -4.85 0.91 0.98
C LYS A 18 -5.65 0.30 -0.17
N LYS A 19 -6.16 1.13 -1.09
CA LYS A 19 -6.86 0.66 -2.30
C LYS A 19 -5.94 -0.15 -3.22
N GLU A 20 -4.70 0.29 -3.41
CA GLU A 20 -3.69 -0.45 -4.19
C GLU A 20 -3.36 -1.81 -3.55
N LEU A 21 -3.29 -1.90 -2.22
CA LEU A 21 -3.11 -3.17 -1.50
C LEU A 21 -4.31 -4.10 -1.69
N GLU A 22 -5.54 -3.60 -1.61
CA GLU A 22 -6.75 -4.40 -1.85
C GLU A 22 -6.83 -4.91 -3.30
N GLU A 23 -6.44 -4.07 -4.27
CA GLU A 23 -6.36 -4.47 -5.68
C GLU A 23 -5.27 -5.53 -5.89
N LEU A 24 -4.12 -5.39 -5.22
CA LEU A 24 -3.06 -6.39 -5.24
C LEU A 24 -3.52 -7.74 -4.65
N ASP A 25 -4.25 -7.72 -3.53
CA ASP A 25 -4.84 -8.91 -2.91
C ASP A 25 -5.81 -9.61 -3.86
N ALA A 26 -6.66 -8.82 -4.54
CA ALA A 26 -7.61 -9.35 -5.51
C ALA A 26 -6.91 -9.95 -6.74
N LEU A 27 -5.82 -9.33 -7.20
CA LEU A 27 -5.00 -9.85 -8.30
C LEU A 27 -4.28 -11.15 -7.91
N GLU A 28 -3.69 -11.19 -6.70
CA GLU A 28 -3.04 -12.39 -6.18
C GLU A 28 -4.05 -13.55 -6.05
N ALA A 29 -5.26 -13.27 -5.55
CA ALA A 29 -6.33 -14.26 -5.48
C ALA A 29 -6.77 -14.76 -6.86
N ARG A 30 -6.89 -13.87 -7.86
CA ARG A 30 -7.23 -14.26 -9.24
C ARG A 30 -6.14 -15.11 -9.88
N ALA A 31 -4.87 -14.70 -9.75
CA ALA A 31 -3.73 -15.48 -10.22
C ALA A 31 -3.67 -16.86 -9.57
N LYS A 32 -4.09 -16.96 -8.29
CA LYS A 32 -4.24 -18.25 -7.59
C LYS A 32 -5.35 -19.16 -8.13
N HIS A 33 -6.26 -18.63 -8.93
CA HIS A 33 -7.35 -19.37 -9.55
C HIS A 33 -7.12 -19.68 -11.04
N GLU A 34 -6.05 -19.17 -11.66
CA GLU A 34 -5.75 -19.48 -13.06
C GLU A 34 -5.34 -20.95 -13.26
N PRO A 35 -5.46 -21.53 -14.47
CA PRO A 35 -5.05 -22.90 -14.72
C PRO A 35 -3.52 -23.06 -14.63
N ALA A 36 -3.05 -24.12 -13.96
CA ALA A 36 -1.62 -24.38 -13.70
C ALA A 36 -0.69 -24.34 -14.93
N GLY A 37 -1.24 -24.56 -16.14
CA GLY A 37 -0.46 -24.51 -17.40
C GLY A 37 -0.03 -23.11 -17.85
N GLN A 38 -0.57 -22.04 -17.26
CA GLN A 38 -0.16 -20.65 -17.54
C GLN A 38 0.48 -19.95 -16.33
N ARG A 39 0.59 -20.65 -15.20
CA ARG A 39 1.05 -20.07 -13.94
C ARG A 39 2.55 -20.29 -13.79
N ASP A 40 3.32 -19.24 -14.05
CA ASP A 40 4.63 -19.13 -13.43
C ASP A 40 4.45 -18.67 -11.98
N GLU A 41 4.06 -19.62 -11.12
CA GLU A 41 3.67 -19.36 -9.72
C GLU A 41 4.79 -18.67 -8.93
N THR A 42 6.05 -18.97 -9.26
CA THR A 42 7.21 -18.38 -8.59
C THR A 42 7.38 -16.91 -8.95
N TYR A 43 7.27 -16.57 -10.24
CA TYR A 43 7.37 -15.17 -10.69
C TYR A 43 6.22 -14.31 -10.18
N LEU A 44 4.99 -14.84 -10.20
CA LEU A 44 3.80 -14.16 -9.70
C LEU A 44 3.91 -13.88 -8.20
N LEU A 45 4.21 -14.90 -7.38
CA LEU A 45 4.32 -14.75 -5.92
C LEU A 45 5.41 -13.75 -5.54
N MET A 46 6.60 -13.82 -6.15
CA MET A 46 7.71 -12.94 -5.81
C MET A 46 7.40 -11.47 -6.13
N ASN A 47 6.72 -11.21 -7.26
CA ASN A 47 6.36 -9.86 -7.67
C ASN A 47 5.27 -9.25 -6.79
N TYR A 48 4.22 -10.01 -6.44
CA TYR A 48 3.17 -9.55 -5.52
C TYR A 48 3.74 -9.25 -4.13
N ASP A 49 4.62 -10.10 -3.63
CA ASP A 49 5.18 -9.96 -2.30
C ASP A 49 6.14 -8.74 -2.20
N GLU A 50 6.92 -8.48 -3.24
CA GLU A 50 7.75 -7.27 -3.35
C GLU A 50 6.91 -6.00 -3.48
N GLN A 51 5.84 -6.01 -4.28
CA GLN A 51 4.93 -4.88 -4.43
C GLN A 51 4.22 -4.58 -3.11
N ARG A 52 3.73 -5.61 -2.41
CA ARG A 52 3.12 -5.49 -1.08
C ARG A 52 4.09 -4.86 -0.08
N LYS A 53 5.35 -5.32 -0.03
CA LYS A 53 6.39 -4.75 0.85
C LYS A 53 6.65 -3.27 0.55
N LYS A 54 6.71 -2.88 -0.72
CA LYS A 54 6.88 -1.48 -1.14
C LYS A 54 5.71 -0.61 -0.68
N LEU A 55 4.47 -1.07 -0.91
CA LEU A 55 3.25 -0.36 -0.51
C LEU A 55 3.14 -0.22 1.02
N LEU A 56 3.44 -1.27 1.77
CA LEU A 56 3.44 -1.23 3.23
C LEU A 56 4.48 -0.25 3.79
N LYS A 57 5.68 -0.21 3.21
CA LYS A 57 6.73 0.72 3.61
C LYS A 57 6.33 2.18 3.34
N GLU A 58 5.70 2.45 2.20
CA GLU A 58 5.17 3.78 1.90
C GLU A 58 4.00 4.15 2.82
N LEU A 59 3.11 3.19 3.14
CA LEU A 59 2.02 3.39 4.10
C LEU A 59 2.55 3.78 5.48
N GLU A 60 3.56 3.07 5.99
CA GLU A 60 4.20 3.38 7.27
C GLU A 60 4.80 4.79 7.28
N LYS A 61 5.45 5.19 6.18
CA LYS A 61 6.02 6.52 6.02
C LYS A 61 4.95 7.62 6.05
N GLN A 62 3.84 7.42 5.34
CA GLN A 62 2.74 8.39 5.34
C GLN A 62 2.04 8.43 6.71
N GLN A 63 1.89 7.29 7.38
CA GLN A 63 1.33 7.23 8.73
C GLN A 63 2.17 8.02 9.73
N LYS A 64 3.50 7.89 9.70
CA LYS A 64 4.42 8.70 10.53
C LYS A 64 4.23 10.20 10.33
N ILE A 65 3.97 10.65 9.10
CA ILE A 65 3.71 12.07 8.79
C ILE A 65 2.40 12.53 9.44
N VAL A 66 1.35 11.71 9.38
CA VAL A 66 0.06 12.00 10.02
C VAL A 66 0.21 12.05 11.54
N ASP A 67 0.94 11.10 12.13
CA ASP A 67 1.14 11.00 13.57
C ASP A 67 1.98 12.17 14.12
N GLN A 68 3.05 12.55 13.42
CA GLN A 68 3.84 13.75 13.74
C GLN A 68 3.00 15.03 13.66
N ALA A 69 2.20 15.18 12.59
CA ALA A 69 1.31 16.32 12.44
C ALA A 69 0.19 16.37 13.51
N ALA A 70 -0.17 15.22 14.11
CA ALA A 70 -1.09 15.15 15.24
C ALA A 70 -0.40 15.50 16.57
N ALA A 71 0.86 15.11 16.76
CA ALA A 71 1.65 15.42 17.94
C ALA A 71 2.00 16.91 18.06
N GLU A 72 2.28 17.59 16.95
CA GLU A 72 2.60 19.04 16.92
C GLU A 72 1.40 19.96 17.23
N LYS A 73 0.18 19.40 17.39
CA LYS A 73 -1.02 20.15 17.79
C LYS A 73 -1.31 20.12 19.30
N LYS A 74 -0.55 19.34 20.08
CA LYS A 74 -0.58 19.35 21.56
C LYS A 74 0.45 20.33 22.09
#